data_AF-A0A084SWI8-F1
#
_entry.id   AF-A0A084SWI8-F1
#
_cell.length_a   1.000
_cell.length_b   1.000
_cell.length_c   1.000
_cell.angle_alpha   90.00
_cell.angle_beta   90.00
_cell.angle_gamma   90.00
#
_symmetry.space_group_name_H-M   'P 1'
#
loop_
_entity.id
_entity.type
_entity.pdbx_description
1 polymer ?
#
loop_
_entity_poly.entity_id
_entity_poly.type
_entity_poly.pdbx_seq_one_letter_code
_entity_poly.pdbx_strand_id
1 'polypeptide(L)'
;MATLNITYNGLSSDLPLELDGHVSDVDVRRIALEVVRSGGAPGLHIANLREDAFVHYVVDRFRGPRGEDRIYLRPKVPFGA
;
A
#
# COMPACT_ATOMS: atom_id res chain seq x y z
N MET A 1 15.26 -2.49 3.40
CA MET A 1 14.10 -1.73 3.91
C MET A 1 13.30 -1.26 2.71
N ALA A 2 12.02 -1.61 2.64
CA ALA A 2 11.14 -1.20 1.55
C ALA A 2 10.29 -0.01 1.98
N THR A 3 9.79 0.77 1.01
CA THR A 3 8.75 1.78 1.26
C THR A 3 7.45 1.31 0.62
N LEU A 4 6.39 1.20 1.42
CA LEU A 4 5.03 1.00 0.95
C LEU A 4 4.32 2.34 0.85
N ASN A 5 3.95 2.72 -0.36
CA ASN A 5 3.05 3.83 -0.61
C ASN A 5 1.62 3.30 -0.69
N ILE A 6 0.71 3.86 0.11
CA ILE A 6 -0.72 3.54 0.07
C ILE A 6 -1.48 4.76 -0.45
N THR A 7 -2.18 4.61 -1.57
CA THR A 7 -3.04 5.66 -2.13
C THR A 7 -4.51 5.31 -1.94
N TYR A 8 -5.28 6.06 -1.15
CA TYR A 8 -6.72 5.84 -0.97
C TYR A 8 -7.48 7.17 -0.95
N ASN A 9 -8.59 7.23 -1.70
CA ASN A 9 -9.44 8.42 -1.82
C ASN A 9 -8.69 9.72 -2.14
N GLY A 10 -7.71 9.65 -3.05
CA GLY A 10 -6.88 10.80 -3.45
C GLY A 10 -5.77 11.19 -2.46
N LEU A 11 -5.68 10.54 -1.29
CA LEU A 11 -4.61 10.73 -0.32
C LEU A 11 -3.55 9.65 -0.48
N SER A 12 -2.29 9.97 -0.19
CA SER A 12 -1.19 9.00 -0.20
C SER A 12 -0.36 9.07 1.07
N SER A 13 0.12 7.93 1.54
CA SER A 13 0.98 7.80 2.72
C SER A 13 2.14 6.85 2.43
N ASP A 14 3.35 7.25 2.81
CA ASP A 14 4.56 6.45 2.69
C ASP A 14 4.89 5.80 4.05
N LEU A 15 5.12 4.48 4.01
CA LEU A 15 5.39 3.67 5.19
C LEU A 15 6.70 2.90 5.02
N PRO A 16 7.66 3.02 5.95
CA PRO A 16 8.78 2.12 5.98
C PRO A 16 8.30 0.72 6.36
N LEU A 17 8.72 -0.28 5.59
CA LEU A 17 8.45 -1.70 5.84
C LEU A 17 9.77 -2.45 5.93
N GLU A 18 9.98 -3.08 7.08
CA GLU A 18 11.00 -4.09 7.26
C GLU A 18 10.42 -5.42 6.80
N LEU A 19 11.01 -5.97 5.75
CA LEU A 19 10.57 -7.20 5.12
C LEU A 19 11.73 -8.18 5.10
N ASP A 20 11.55 -9.36 5.69
CA ASP A 20 12.54 -10.43 5.70
C ASP A 20 12.54 -11.26 4.40
N GLY A 21 11.94 -10.73 3.33
CA GLY A 21 11.84 -11.38 2.04
C GLY A 21 10.73 -10.84 1.16
N HIS A 22 10.32 -11.65 0.19
CA HIS A 22 9.21 -11.32 -0.68
C HIS A 22 7.87 -11.39 0.06
N VAL A 23 7.05 -10.35 -0.06
CA VAL A 23 5.69 -10.30 0.47
C VAL A 23 4.69 -10.39 -0.67
N SER A 24 3.72 -11.29 -0.53
CA SER A 24 2.67 -11.51 -1.52
C SER A 24 1.75 -10.29 -1.65
N ASP A 25 1.08 -10.11 -2.79
CA ASP A 25 0.10 -9.03 -2.97
C ASP A 25 -1.03 -9.08 -1.94
N VAL A 26 -1.44 -10.29 -1.56
CA VAL A 26 -2.48 -10.51 -0.55
C VAL A 26 -2.02 -9.97 0.80
N ASP A 27 -0.79 -10.29 1.19
CA ASP A 27 -0.22 -9.80 2.45
C ASP A 27 0.00 -8.29 2.43
N VAL A 28 0.47 -7.71 1.32
CA VAL A 28 0.60 -6.24 1.18
C VAL A 28 -0.75 -5.55 1.41
N ARG A 29 -1.84 -6.06 0.80
CA ARG A 29 -3.19 -5.51 1.00
C ARG A 29 -3.67 -5.66 2.45
N ARG A 30 -3.40 -6.79 3.09
CA ARG A 30 -3.74 -7.02 4.51
C ARG A 30 -2.98 -6.05 5.43
N ILE A 31 -1.67 -5.92 5.24
CA ILE A 31 -0.82 -5.01 6.02
C ILE A 31 -1.34 -3.57 5.87
N ALA A 32 -1.64 -3.14 4.65
CA ALA A 32 -2.19 -1.80 4.42
C ALA A 32 -3.52 -1.57 5.15
N LEU A 33 -4.42 -2.55 5.15
CA LEU A 33 -5.70 -2.48 5.88
C LEU A 33 -5.46 -2.28 7.38
N GLU A 34 -4.57 -3.07 7.97
CA GLU A 34 -4.23 -3.01 9.39
C GLU A 34 -3.56 -1.69 9.77
N VAL A 35 -2.62 -1.22 8.97
CA VAL A 35 -1.88 0.02 9.24
C VAL A 35 -2.81 1.25 9.13
N VAL A 36 -3.69 1.30 8.13
CA VAL A 36 -4.64 2.43 7.99
C VAL A 36 -5.66 2.43 9.13
N ARG A 37 -6.22 1.27 9.50
CA ARG A 37 -7.20 1.15 10.59
C ARG A 37 -6.59 1.49 11.96
N SER A 38 -5.33 1.09 12.20
CA SER A 38 -4.62 1.40 13.45
C SER A 38 -4.12 2.86 13.52
N GLY A 39 -4.22 3.62 12.43
CA GLY A 39 -3.69 4.98 12.34
C GLY A 39 -2.17 5.05 12.16
N GLY A 40 -1.53 3.93 11.82
CA GLY A 40 -0.11 3.85 11.53
C GLY A 40 0.30 4.46 10.19
N ALA A 41 -0.66 4.89 9.35
CA ALA A 41 -0.43 5.61 8.09
C ALA A 41 -0.60 7.13 8.26
N PRO A 42 0.49 7.91 8.40
CA PRO A 42 0.41 9.36 8.57
C PRO A 42 -0.33 10.01 7.39
N GLY A 43 -1.30 10.88 7.68
CA GLY A 43 -2.11 11.54 6.67
C GLY A 43 -3.20 10.66 6.03
N LEU A 44 -3.29 9.38 6.40
CA LEU A 44 -4.30 8.44 5.93
C LEU A 44 -4.93 7.69 7.11
N HIS A 45 -5.73 8.39 7.92
CA HIS A 45 -6.44 7.82 9.05
C HIS A 45 -7.94 7.64 8.74
N ILE A 46 -8.40 6.40 8.63
CA ILE A 46 -9.78 6.05 8.28
C ILE A 46 -10.27 4.98 9.26
N ALA A 47 -10.92 5.41 10.35
CA ALA A 47 -11.33 4.52 11.44
C ALA A 47 -12.25 3.37 10.98
N ASN A 48 -13.14 3.64 10.01
CA ASN A 48 -14.12 2.67 9.50
C ASN A 48 -13.78 2.18 8.09
N LEU A 49 -12.48 2.00 7.78
CA LEU A 49 -12.07 1.42 6.50
C LEU A 49 -12.65 0.01 6.36
N ARG A 50 -13.32 -0.31 5.25
CA ARG A 50 -13.92 -1.64 5.02
C ARG A 50 -12.85 -2.72 4.86
N GLU A 51 -13.18 -3.97 5.21
CA GLU A 51 -12.23 -5.09 5.10
C GLU A 51 -11.81 -5.37 3.65
N ASP A 52 -12.71 -5.09 2.71
CA ASP A 52 -12.52 -5.27 1.28
C ASP A 52 -11.91 -4.05 0.58
N ALA A 53 -11.52 -2.99 1.32
CA ALA A 53 -11.11 -1.71 0.74
C ALA A 53 -10.00 -1.79 -0.31
N PHE A 54 -9.09 -2.77 -0.18
CA PHE A 54 -7.95 -2.94 -1.07
C PHE A 54 -8.05 -4.17 -2.00
N VAL A 55 -9.18 -4.87 -2.03
CA VAL A 55 -9.31 -6.15 -2.78
C VAL A 55 -9.06 -5.98 -4.28
N HIS A 56 -9.42 -4.83 -4.86
CA HIS A 56 -9.24 -4.51 -6.28
C HIS A 56 -8.05 -3.59 -6.56
N TYR A 57 -7.22 -3.32 -5.55
CA TYR A 57 -6.07 -2.47 -5.71
C TYR A 57 -4.90 -3.22 -6.35
N VAL A 58 -4.12 -2.49 -7.12
CA VAL A 58 -2.91 -2.99 -7.76
C VAL A 58 -1.73 -2.82 -6.81
N VAL A 59 -0.86 -3.83 -6.78
CA VAL A 59 0.41 -3.81 -6.04
C VAL A 59 1.54 -3.74 -7.07
N ASP A 60 2.10 -2.55 -7.27
CA ASP A 60 3.26 -2.37 -8.13
C ASP A 60 4.54 -2.43 -7.30
N ARG A 61 5.60 -3.02 -7.86
CA ARG A 61 6.91 -3.14 -7.22
C ARG A 61 7.98 -2.54 -8.13
N PHE A 62 8.77 -1.62 -7.59
CA PHE A 62 9.86 -0.98 -8.29
C PHE A 62 11.13 -1.10 -7.48
N ARG A 63 12.25 -1.28 -8.20
CA ARG A 63 13.59 -1.18 -7.61
C ARG A 63 14.24 0.10 -8.11
N GLY A 64 14.59 0.97 -7.18
CA GLY A 64 15.26 2.23 -7.45
C GLY A 64 16.73 2.02 -7.86
N PRO A 65 17.37 3.04 -8.46
CA PRO A 65 18.75 2.96 -8.95
C PRO A 65 19.78 2.72 -7.84
N ARG A 66 19.42 2.99 -6.58
CA ARG A 66 20.26 2.77 -5.39
C ARG A 66 19.90 1.49 -4.63
N GLY A 67 19.09 0.60 -5.21
CA GLY A 67 18.61 -0.61 -4.56
C GLY A 67 17.45 -0.40 -3.59
N GLU A 68 16.81 0.77 -3.63
CA GLU A 68 15.60 1.07 -2.85
C GLU A 68 14.43 0.22 -3.35
N ASP A 69 13.78 -0.56 -2.49
CA ASP A 69 12.59 -1.33 -2.87
C ASP A 69 11.34 -0.49 -2.56
N ARG A 70 10.52 -0.21 -3.59
CA ARG A 70 9.27 0.55 -3.45
C ARG A 70 8.08 -0.30 -3.86
N ILE A 71 7.07 -0.33 -3.00
CA ILE A 71 5.81 -1.00 -3.23
C ILE A 71 4.72 0.08 -3.28
N TYR A 72 3.88 0.08 -4.32
CA TYR A 72 2.74 0.99 -4.42
C TYR A 72 1.45 0.19 -4.37
N LEU A 73 0.60 0.50 -3.41
CA LEU A 73 -0.76 0.00 -3.30
C LEU A 73 -1.71 1.12 -3.74
N ARG A 74 -2.26 1.00 -4.94
CA ARG A 74 -3.07 2.05 -5.56
C ARG A 74 -4.34 1.51 -6.21
N PRO A 75 -5.40 2.33 -6.35
CA PRO A 75 -6.58 1.92 -7.09
C PRO A 75 -6.21 1.52 -8.52
N LYS A 76 -6.87 0.49 -9.02
CA LYS A 76 -6.78 0.13 -10.43
C LYS A 76 -7.39 1.26 -11.25
N VAL A 77 -6.58 1.93 -12.06
CA VAL A 77 -7.09 2.82 -13.10
C VAL A 77 -7.65 1.95 -14.23
N PRO A 78 -8.92 2.15 -14.64
CA PRO A 78 -9.39 1.54 -15.88
C PRO A 78 -8.56 2.12 -17.01
N PHE A 79 -7.86 1.24 -17.74
CA PHE A 79 -7.43 1.60 -19.09
C PHE A 79 -8.71 1.83 -19.91
N GLY A 80 -8.75 2.91 -20.69
CA GLY A 80 -9.96 3.53 -21.24
C GLY A 80 -11.07 2.59 -21.71
N ALA A 81 -12.31 2.98 -21.41
CA ALA A 81 -13.53 2.38 -21.93
C ALA A 81 -13.65 2.59 -23.44
#